data_AF-A0A6A4Z8M6-F1
#
_entry.id   AF-A0A6A4Z8M6-F1
#
_cell.length_a   1.000
_cell.length_b   1.000
_cell.length_c   1.000
_cell.angle_alpha   90.00
_cell.angle_beta   90.00
_cell.angle_gamma   90.00
#
_symmetry.space_group_name_H-M   'P 1'
#
loop_
_entity.id
_entity.type
_entity.pdbx_description
1 polymer ?
#
loop_
_entity_poly.entity_id
_entity_poly.type
_entity_poly.pdbx_seq_one_letter_code
_entity_poly.pdbx_strand_id
1 'polypeptide(L)'
;MDRRIQLPLSLATTMNLPVWLTTYEPTMVNGKHTGTIVDAPPIRRWCSHGVANRLRCLSDIAAVHGRWPSRSEFIVMMSQGNPPAPVHLGRDGRMCRAPVRRSGMVYNHLTAVYHQVNRPHQAGPPIPPVAPAARHAFYAMVKGVPTPFELWPRDMVIALGYHAPATPVRHPMTSTTRTTTAALRGYIRRVRRTCRLPPPVHGDVWLRLLFHMLPVNCRFAYLQVERPDAICCTYGCVQVETQR
;
A
#
# COMPACT_ATOMS: atom_id res chain seq x y z
N MET A 1 -9.76 -10.56 14.05
CA MET A 1 -9.23 -9.67 12.98
C MET A 1 -10.20 -9.61 11.80
N ASP A 2 -11.47 -9.97 12.02
CA ASP A 2 -12.30 -10.58 10.98
C ASP A 2 -13.27 -9.60 10.31
N ARG A 3 -12.92 -8.30 10.33
CA ARG A 3 -13.77 -7.23 9.79
C ARG A 3 -13.18 -6.54 8.56
N ARG A 4 -12.20 -7.15 7.91
CA ARG A 4 -11.67 -6.59 6.65
C ARG A 4 -12.58 -7.04 5.50
N ILE A 5 -13.44 -6.12 5.08
CA ILE A 5 -14.34 -6.18 3.91
C ILE A 5 -15.32 -7.36 3.98
N GLN A 6 -16.58 -7.07 4.33
CA GLN A 6 -17.63 -8.10 4.48
C GLN A 6 -18.06 -8.77 3.16
N LEU A 7 -17.73 -8.17 2.02
CA LEU A 7 -18.10 -8.66 0.69
C LEU A 7 -16.89 -8.66 -0.23
N PRO A 8 -16.59 -9.76 -0.96
CA PRO A 8 -15.50 -9.78 -1.93
C PRO A 8 -15.69 -8.68 -2.97
N LEU A 9 -14.59 -8.02 -3.36
CA LEU A 9 -14.64 -6.99 -4.39
C LEU A 9 -15.03 -7.61 -5.74
N SER A 10 -15.81 -6.87 -6.55
CA SER A 10 -16.13 -7.32 -7.91
C SER A 10 -14.86 -7.49 -8.77
N LEU A 11 -14.93 -8.27 -9.86
CA LEU A 11 -13.82 -8.39 -10.82
C LEU A 11 -13.38 -7.01 -11.33
N ALA A 12 -14.33 -6.19 -11.77
CA ALA A 12 -14.06 -4.86 -12.30
C ALA A 12 -13.35 -3.99 -11.24
N THR A 13 -13.78 -4.06 -9.99
CA THR A 13 -13.12 -3.36 -8.89
C THR A 13 -11.71 -3.88 -8.67
N THR A 14 -11.53 -5.20 -8.59
CA THR A 14 -10.24 -5.84 -8.30
C THR A 14 -9.21 -5.54 -9.39
N MET A 15 -9.64 -5.55 -10.65
CA MET A 15 -8.81 -5.19 -11.81
C MET A 15 -8.36 -3.72 -11.81
N ASN A 16 -9.11 -2.84 -11.16
CA ASN A 16 -8.82 -1.41 -11.04
C ASN A 16 -8.05 -1.04 -9.76
N LEU A 17 -7.72 -1.99 -8.89
CA LEU A 17 -6.89 -1.72 -7.72
C LEU A 17 -5.48 -1.30 -8.16
N PRO A 18 -4.83 -0.37 -7.43
CA PRO A 18 -3.48 0.08 -7.74
C PRO A 18 -2.50 -1.08 -7.51
N VAL A 19 -2.10 -1.76 -8.60
CA VAL A 19 -1.41 -3.06 -8.53
C VAL A 19 -0.06 -2.98 -7.82
N TRP A 20 0.56 -1.80 -7.86
CA TRP A 20 1.85 -1.53 -7.21
C TRP A 20 1.77 -1.35 -5.69
N LEU A 21 0.58 -1.01 -5.15
CA LEU A 21 0.39 -0.59 -3.76
C LEU A 21 -0.59 -1.49 -3.00
N THR A 22 -1.46 -2.20 -3.70
CA THR A 22 -2.48 -3.05 -3.08
C THR A 22 -1.84 -4.21 -2.30
N THR A 23 -2.38 -4.45 -1.10
CA THR A 23 -2.11 -5.65 -0.30
C THR A 23 -3.38 -6.51 -0.16
N TYR A 24 -4.33 -6.34 -1.08
CA TYR A 24 -5.55 -7.14 -1.10
C TYR A 24 -5.20 -8.60 -1.45
N GLU A 25 -5.64 -9.55 -0.63
CA GLU A 25 -5.19 -10.94 -0.71
C GLU A 25 -5.39 -11.58 -2.11
N PRO A 26 -6.52 -11.37 -2.81
CA PRO A 26 -6.70 -11.87 -4.18
C PRO A 26 -5.71 -11.32 -5.22
N THR A 27 -5.02 -10.22 -4.90
CA THR A 27 -3.96 -9.63 -5.72
C THR A 27 -2.55 -10.05 -5.31
N MET A 28 -2.43 -10.98 -4.36
CA MET A 28 -1.17 -11.51 -3.85
C MET A 28 -0.90 -12.91 -4.40
N VAL A 29 0.35 -13.17 -4.78
CA VAL A 29 0.82 -14.48 -5.24
C VAL A 29 1.91 -14.95 -4.28
N ASN A 30 1.76 -16.16 -3.72
CA ASN A 30 2.67 -16.72 -2.72
C ASN A 30 2.90 -15.78 -1.51
N GLY A 31 1.84 -15.10 -1.06
CA GLY A 31 1.91 -14.15 0.07
C GLY A 31 2.67 -12.86 -0.24
N LYS A 32 3.01 -12.59 -1.51
CA LYS A 32 3.73 -11.38 -1.94
C LYS A 32 2.82 -10.50 -2.80
N HIS A 33 2.88 -9.19 -2.57
CA HIS A 33 2.29 -8.19 -3.46
C HIS A 33 3.39 -7.57 -4.34
N THR A 34 3.02 -6.86 -5.40
CA THR A 34 4.00 -6.39 -6.39
C THR A 34 5.10 -5.52 -5.78
N GLY A 35 4.77 -4.70 -4.78
CA GLY A 35 5.73 -3.87 -4.05
C GLY A 35 6.85 -4.64 -3.33
N THR A 36 6.62 -5.89 -2.88
CA THR A 36 7.67 -6.70 -2.24
C THR A 36 8.60 -7.39 -3.25
N ILE A 37 8.17 -7.51 -4.50
CA ILE A 37 8.96 -8.12 -5.59
C ILE A 37 9.88 -7.10 -6.23
N VAL A 38 9.46 -5.84 -6.23
CA VAL A 38 10.25 -4.70 -6.70
C VAL A 38 11.11 -4.20 -5.54
N ASP A 39 12.08 -5.02 -5.13
CA ASP A 39 12.91 -4.84 -3.94
C ASP A 39 14.13 -3.91 -4.16
N ALA A 40 14.66 -3.88 -5.38
CA ALA A 40 15.88 -3.13 -5.71
C ALA A 40 15.59 -1.73 -6.31
N PRO A 41 16.44 -0.71 -6.05
CA PRO A 41 16.25 0.65 -6.56
C PRO A 41 16.09 0.77 -8.10
N PRO A 42 16.85 0.06 -8.94
CA PRO A 42 16.71 0.19 -10.40
C PRO A 42 15.35 -0.28 -10.92
N ILE A 43 14.85 -1.42 -10.41
CA ILE A 43 13.54 -1.95 -10.82
C ILE A 43 12.40 -1.09 -10.24
N ARG A 44 12.56 -0.52 -9.04
CA ARG A 44 11.61 0.46 -8.45
C ARG A 44 11.46 1.69 -9.32
N ARG A 45 12.58 2.28 -9.77
CA ARG A 45 12.54 3.45 -10.68
C ARG A 45 11.85 3.10 -11.99
N TRP A 46 12.19 1.95 -12.59
CA TRP A 46 11.55 1.48 -13.81
C TRP A 46 10.03 1.31 -13.66
N CYS A 47 9.57 0.68 -12.56
CA CYS A 47 8.16 0.53 -12.25
C CYS A 47 7.45 1.86 -12.00
N SER A 48 8.09 2.80 -11.30
CA SER A 48 7.55 4.15 -11.06
C SER A 48 7.27 4.91 -12.37
N HIS A 49 8.17 4.82 -13.35
CA HIS A 49 7.91 5.38 -14.68
C HIS A 49 6.80 4.66 -15.45
N GLY A 50 6.64 3.34 -15.26
CA GLY A 50 5.48 2.61 -15.78
C GLY A 50 4.15 3.16 -15.27
N VAL A 51 4.09 3.57 -13.99
CA VAL A 51 2.93 4.27 -13.42
C VAL A 51 2.66 5.59 -14.13
N ALA A 52 3.71 6.36 -14.45
CA ALA A 52 3.59 7.60 -15.23
C ALA A 52 3.07 7.35 -16.66
N ASN A 53 3.34 6.15 -17.22
CA ASN A 53 2.75 5.68 -18.49
C ASN A 53 1.31 5.18 -18.36
N ARG A 54 0.61 5.54 -17.28
CA ARG A 54 -0.76 5.13 -16.97
C ARG A 54 -0.94 3.63 -16.76
N LEU A 55 0.11 2.88 -16.40
CA LEU A 55 0.00 1.45 -16.09
C LEU A 55 -0.17 1.26 -14.58
N ARG A 56 -1.31 1.67 -14.01
CA ARG A 56 -1.49 1.75 -12.55
C ARG A 56 -2.15 0.51 -11.95
N CYS A 57 -2.97 -0.17 -12.74
CA CYS A 57 -3.77 -1.33 -12.36
C CYS A 57 -3.75 -2.39 -13.46
N LEU A 58 -4.34 -3.57 -13.19
CA LEU A 58 -4.37 -4.67 -14.16
C LEU A 58 -5.23 -4.33 -15.38
N SER A 59 -6.31 -3.57 -15.18
CA SER A 59 -7.17 -3.08 -16.28
C SER A 59 -6.41 -2.14 -17.19
N ASP A 60 -5.65 -1.16 -16.66
CA ASP A 60 -4.79 -0.27 -17.44
C ASP A 60 -3.83 -1.08 -18.35
N ILE A 61 -3.22 -2.14 -17.80
CA ILE A 61 -2.27 -3.00 -18.54
C ILE A 61 -2.97 -3.80 -19.65
N ALA A 62 -4.14 -4.38 -19.36
CA ALA A 62 -4.88 -5.18 -20.33
C ALA A 62 -5.57 -4.32 -21.41
N ALA A 63 -5.98 -3.10 -21.06
CA ALA A 63 -6.74 -2.21 -21.95
C ALA A 63 -5.95 -1.78 -23.18
N VAL A 64 -4.62 -1.64 -23.08
CA VAL A 64 -3.76 -1.20 -24.20
C VAL A 64 -3.87 -2.10 -25.42
N HIS A 65 -4.04 -3.41 -25.22
CA HIS A 65 -4.16 -4.39 -26.31
C HIS A 65 -5.52 -5.11 -26.33
N GLY A 66 -6.46 -4.75 -25.45
CA GLY A 66 -7.72 -5.49 -25.24
C GLY A 66 -7.51 -6.92 -24.70
N ARG A 67 -6.29 -7.27 -24.31
CA ARG A 67 -5.89 -8.57 -23.75
C ARG A 67 -4.70 -8.38 -22.82
N TRP A 68 -4.39 -9.41 -22.03
CA TRP A 68 -3.13 -9.41 -21.29
C TRP A 68 -1.93 -9.38 -22.28
N PRO A 69 -0.97 -8.44 -22.10
CA PRO A 69 0.15 -8.29 -23.03
C PRO A 69 1.12 -9.47 -22.92
N SER A 70 1.84 -9.73 -24.01
CA SER A 70 3.04 -10.57 -23.97
C SER A 70 4.17 -9.87 -23.21
N ARG A 71 5.20 -10.62 -22.84
CA ARG A 71 6.35 -10.09 -22.09
C ARG A 71 7.05 -8.95 -22.84
N SER A 72 7.20 -9.06 -24.16
CA SER A 72 7.83 -8.01 -24.99
C SER A 72 6.97 -6.75 -25.03
N GLU A 73 5.67 -6.88 -25.29
CA GLU A 73 4.70 -5.77 -25.27
C GLU A 73 4.73 -5.05 -23.92
N PHE A 74 4.65 -5.79 -22.81
CA PHE A 74 4.71 -5.23 -21.47
C PHE A 74 5.99 -4.44 -21.20
N ILE A 75 7.16 -4.97 -21.58
CA ILE A 75 8.43 -4.26 -21.40
C ILE A 75 8.47 -2.97 -22.24
N VAL A 76 7.94 -3.01 -23.47
CA VAL A 76 7.86 -1.81 -24.34
C VAL A 76 6.97 -0.75 -23.71
N MET A 77 5.79 -1.12 -23.21
CA MET A 77 4.84 -0.22 -22.54
C MET A 77 5.48 0.43 -21.29
N MET A 78 6.12 -0.37 -20.43
CA MET A 78 6.78 0.10 -19.22
C MET A 78 8.00 1.00 -19.48
N SER A 79 8.64 0.84 -20.64
CA SER A 79 9.89 1.54 -20.98
C SER A 79 9.67 2.72 -21.95
N GLN A 80 8.43 2.97 -22.38
CA GLN A 80 8.11 4.10 -23.25
C GLN A 80 8.31 5.42 -22.50
N GLY A 81 9.05 6.38 -23.07
CA GLY A 81 9.30 7.67 -22.43
C GLY A 81 9.95 7.56 -21.04
N ASN A 82 10.66 6.46 -20.76
CA ASN A 82 11.24 6.14 -19.45
C ASN A 82 12.76 6.43 -19.49
N PRO A 83 13.23 7.57 -18.95
CA PRO A 83 14.65 7.94 -19.03
C PRO A 83 15.59 6.93 -18.34
N PRO A 84 15.17 6.26 -17.25
CA PRO A 84 15.92 5.15 -16.67
C PRO A 84 15.97 3.84 -17.46
N ALA A 85 15.25 3.70 -18.57
CA ALA A 85 15.34 2.50 -19.41
C ALA A 85 16.72 2.51 -20.11
N PRO A 86 17.61 1.56 -19.80
CA PRO A 86 18.93 1.53 -20.41
C PRO A 86 18.78 1.28 -21.92
N VAL A 87 19.68 1.84 -22.73
CA VAL A 87 19.73 1.64 -24.18
C VAL A 87 21.11 1.04 -24.48
N HIS A 88 21.17 0.01 -25.32
CA HIS A 88 22.42 -0.52 -25.86
C HIS A 88 22.45 -0.35 -27.38
N LEU A 89 23.63 -0.25 -27.95
CA LEU A 89 23.80 -0.37 -29.39
C LEU A 89 23.73 -1.86 -29.77
N GLY A 90 22.80 -2.24 -30.63
CA GLY A 90 22.74 -3.57 -31.22
C GLY A 90 23.93 -3.85 -32.11
N ARG A 91 24.17 -5.13 -32.43
CA ARG A 91 25.26 -5.53 -33.35
C ARG A 91 25.08 -5.00 -34.78
N ASP A 92 23.87 -4.58 -35.10
CA ASP A 92 23.45 -3.92 -36.34
C ASP A 92 23.60 -2.38 -36.29
N GLY A 93 24.18 -1.83 -35.22
CA GLY A 93 24.38 -0.39 -35.04
C GLY A 93 23.12 0.37 -34.63
N ARG A 94 21.99 -0.31 -34.43
CA ARG A 94 20.73 0.32 -34.02
C ARG A 94 20.67 0.49 -32.50
N MET A 95 20.17 1.63 -32.04
CA MET A 95 19.88 1.84 -30.61
C MET A 95 18.68 0.99 -30.20
N CYS A 96 18.91 0.03 -29.32
CA CYS A 96 17.92 -0.91 -28.82
C CYS A 96 17.78 -0.72 -27.30
N ARG A 97 16.56 -0.90 -26.77
CA ARG A 97 16.36 -0.86 -25.32
C ARG A 97 17.07 -2.05 -24.68
N ALA A 98 17.96 -1.78 -23.73
CA ALA A 98 18.62 -2.81 -22.97
C ALA A 98 17.64 -3.45 -21.97
N PRO A 99 17.78 -4.77 -21.73
CA PRO A 99 16.88 -5.49 -20.84
C PRO A 99 17.01 -4.96 -19.41
N VAL A 100 15.90 -4.48 -18.84
CA VAL A 100 15.86 -4.09 -17.43
C VAL A 100 15.99 -5.34 -16.57
N ARG A 101 17.05 -5.42 -15.77
CA ARG A 101 17.29 -6.56 -14.86
C ARG A 101 16.06 -6.79 -13.98
N ARG A 102 15.64 -8.05 -13.86
CA ARG A 102 14.45 -8.50 -13.10
C ARG A 102 13.08 -8.08 -13.65
N SER A 103 12.99 -7.39 -14.80
CA SER A 103 11.70 -7.07 -15.44
C SER A 103 10.80 -8.29 -15.71
N GLY A 104 11.41 -9.43 -16.07
CA GLY A 104 10.68 -10.69 -16.27
C GLY A 104 10.01 -11.19 -14.99
N MET A 105 10.61 -10.95 -13.82
CA MET A 105 10.02 -11.33 -12.53
C MET A 105 8.74 -10.52 -12.26
N VAL A 106 8.77 -9.21 -12.55
CA VAL A 106 7.60 -8.34 -12.42
C VAL A 106 6.50 -8.78 -13.37
N TYR A 107 6.81 -9.02 -14.65
CA TYR A 107 5.85 -9.51 -15.63
C TYR A 107 5.21 -10.84 -15.21
N ASN A 108 6.03 -11.82 -14.80
CA ASN A 108 5.53 -13.13 -14.38
C ASN A 108 4.61 -13.02 -13.16
N HIS A 109 4.97 -12.19 -12.19
CA HIS A 109 4.13 -11.96 -11.02
C HIS A 109 2.80 -11.32 -11.39
N LEU A 110 2.80 -10.23 -12.16
CA LEU A 110 1.57 -9.56 -12.58
C LEU A 110 0.68 -10.46 -13.44
N THR A 111 1.29 -11.31 -14.27
CA THR A 111 0.57 -12.33 -15.06
C THR A 111 -0.10 -13.35 -14.16
N ALA A 112 0.60 -13.84 -13.13
CA ALA A 112 0.02 -14.74 -12.14
C ALA A 112 -1.14 -14.08 -11.37
N VAL A 113 -0.98 -12.82 -10.95
CA VAL A 113 -2.05 -12.04 -10.30
C VAL A 113 -3.26 -11.88 -11.23
N TYR A 114 -3.03 -11.52 -12.49
CA TYR A 114 -4.10 -11.38 -13.49
C TYR A 114 -4.90 -12.67 -13.66
N HIS A 115 -4.23 -13.82 -13.78
CA HIS A 115 -4.91 -15.10 -13.87
C HIS A 115 -5.63 -15.47 -12.57
N GLN A 116 -5.04 -15.20 -11.40
CA GLN A 116 -5.67 -15.46 -10.11
C GLN A 116 -6.95 -14.65 -9.92
N VAL A 117 -6.96 -13.38 -10.32
CA VAL A 117 -8.14 -12.50 -10.24
C VAL A 117 -9.23 -12.92 -11.24
N ASN A 118 -8.85 -13.38 -12.43
CA ASN A 118 -9.80 -13.80 -13.48
C ASN A 118 -10.33 -15.23 -13.32
N ARG A 119 -9.55 -16.16 -12.74
CA ARG A 119 -9.90 -17.58 -12.63
C ARG A 119 -11.28 -17.86 -11.98
N PRO A 120 -11.69 -17.15 -10.90
CA PRO A 120 -13.02 -17.34 -10.31
C PRO A 120 -14.17 -16.89 -11.23
N HIS A 121 -13.90 -15.96 -12.14
CA HIS A 121 -14.91 -15.32 -12.97
C HIS A 121 -15.06 -15.95 -14.37
N GLN A 122 -14.13 -16.81 -14.77
CA GLN A 122 -14.22 -17.59 -16.02
C GLN A 122 -15.15 -18.82 -15.90
N ALA A 123 -15.55 -19.20 -14.69
CA ALA A 123 -16.35 -20.40 -14.42
C ALA A 123 -17.88 -20.16 -14.38
N GLY A 124 -18.36 -18.95 -14.70
CA GLY A 124 -19.79 -18.60 -14.70
C GLY A 124 -20.26 -18.07 -16.06
N PRO A 125 -21.56 -18.20 -16.39
CA PRO A 125 -22.11 -17.66 -17.64
C PRO A 125 -21.94 -16.13 -17.71
N PRO A 126 -21.81 -15.56 -18.91
CA PRO A 126 -21.52 -14.14 -19.09
C PRO A 126 -22.63 -13.27 -18.51
N ILE A 127 -22.30 -12.47 -17.49
CA ILE A 127 -23.18 -11.42 -16.99
C ILE A 127 -23.09 -10.26 -17.99
N PRO A 128 -24.22 -9.74 -18.53
CA PRO A 128 -24.20 -8.63 -19.46
C PRO A 128 -23.54 -7.38 -18.84
N PRO A 129 -22.85 -6.57 -19.65
CA PRO A 129 -22.16 -5.38 -19.16
C PRO A 129 -23.18 -4.36 -18.65
N VAL A 130 -23.26 -4.22 -17.32
CA VAL A 130 -23.98 -3.11 -16.69
C VAL A 130 -23.16 -1.85 -16.92
N ALA A 131 -23.76 -0.84 -17.55
CA ALA A 131 -23.14 0.45 -17.80
C ALA A 131 -22.51 1.05 -16.52
N PRO A 132 -21.36 1.73 -16.60
CA PRO A 132 -20.69 2.29 -15.44
C PRO A 132 -21.44 3.54 -14.98
N ALA A 133 -22.51 3.35 -14.20
CA ALA A 133 -22.88 4.37 -13.23
C ALA A 133 -21.71 4.42 -12.26
N ALA A 134 -21.04 5.58 -12.15
CA ALA A 134 -19.96 5.83 -11.21
C ALA A 134 -20.39 5.40 -9.80
N ARG A 135 -20.08 4.15 -9.44
CA ARG A 135 -20.45 3.50 -8.21
C ARG A 135 -19.13 3.17 -7.53
N HIS A 136 -18.91 3.74 -6.36
CA HIS A 136 -17.69 3.54 -5.60
C HIS A 136 -17.34 2.07 -5.49
N ALA A 137 -16.06 1.76 -5.68
CA ALA A 137 -15.52 0.40 -5.68
C ALA A 137 -15.80 -0.39 -4.39
N PHE A 138 -16.08 0.28 -3.28
CA PHE A 138 -16.20 -0.31 -1.96
C PHE A 138 -17.67 -0.35 -1.49
N TYR A 139 -18.15 -1.56 -1.20
CA TYR A 139 -19.47 -1.84 -0.65
C TYR A 139 -19.34 -2.64 0.64
N ALA A 140 -20.30 -2.45 1.53
CA ALA A 140 -20.44 -3.28 2.72
C ALA A 140 -21.89 -3.32 3.20
N MET A 141 -22.19 -4.28 4.08
CA MET A 141 -23.55 -4.49 4.56
C MET A 141 -23.84 -3.55 5.72
N VAL A 142 -24.75 -2.59 5.51
CA VAL A 142 -25.27 -1.73 6.57
C VAL A 142 -26.70 -2.17 6.85
N LYS A 143 -26.93 -2.75 8.04
CA LYS A 143 -28.25 -3.31 8.42
C LYS A 143 -28.84 -4.27 7.38
N GLY A 144 -27.99 -5.10 6.75
CA GLY A 144 -28.41 -6.06 5.74
C GLY A 144 -28.55 -5.51 4.32
N VAL A 145 -28.26 -4.22 4.10
CA VAL A 145 -28.32 -3.59 2.77
C VAL A 145 -26.92 -3.33 2.23
N PRO A 146 -26.57 -3.79 1.00
CA PRO A 146 -25.33 -3.42 0.33
C PRO A 146 -25.29 -1.90 0.12
N THR A 147 -24.41 -1.24 0.85
CA THR A 147 -24.32 0.23 0.87
C THR A 147 -22.97 0.65 0.31
N PRO A 148 -22.92 1.62 -0.62
CA PRO A 148 -21.66 2.14 -1.15
C PRO A 148 -20.95 2.99 -0.10
N PHE A 149 -19.63 3.10 -0.23
CA PHE A 149 -18.75 3.79 0.73
C PHE A 149 -19.21 5.21 1.11
N GLU A 150 -19.73 5.99 0.16
CA GLU A 150 -20.19 7.37 0.40
C GLU A 150 -21.35 7.45 1.39
N LEU A 151 -22.07 6.35 1.55
CA LEU A 151 -23.23 6.22 2.43
C LEU A 151 -22.93 5.39 3.68
N TRP A 152 -21.66 5.03 3.92
CA TRP A 152 -21.30 4.28 5.12
C TRP A 152 -21.47 5.13 6.38
N PRO A 153 -22.04 4.55 7.45
CA PRO A 153 -22.05 5.19 8.76
C PRO A 153 -20.64 5.52 9.22
N ARG A 154 -20.51 6.65 9.93
CA ARG A 154 -19.23 7.16 10.45
C ARG A 154 -18.43 6.09 11.21
N ASP A 155 -19.09 5.31 12.04
CA ASP A 155 -18.44 4.27 12.86
C ASP A 155 -17.76 3.20 12.01
N MET A 156 -18.34 2.91 10.84
CA MET A 156 -17.84 1.92 9.90
C MET A 156 -16.62 2.44 9.13
N VAL A 157 -16.64 3.73 8.76
CA VAL A 157 -15.47 4.42 8.19
C VAL A 157 -14.33 4.48 9.20
N ILE A 158 -14.62 4.78 10.47
CA ILE A 158 -13.63 4.77 11.55
C ILE A 158 -13.04 3.37 11.73
N ALA A 159 -13.87 2.33 11.71
CA ALA A 159 -13.42 0.95 11.81
C ALA A 159 -12.51 0.53 10.64
N LEU A 160 -12.80 1.00 9.43
CA LEU A 160 -11.97 0.75 8.24
C LEU A 160 -10.57 1.36 8.40
N GLY A 161 -10.50 2.60 8.87
CA GLY A 161 -9.22 3.30 9.12
C GLY A 161 -8.49 2.83 10.40
N TYR A 162 -9.12 1.97 11.21
CA TYR A 162 -8.52 1.48 12.44
C TYR A 162 -7.52 0.35 12.15
N HIS A 163 -6.27 0.72 11.93
CA HIS A 163 -5.15 -0.20 11.77
C HIS A 163 -4.47 -0.48 13.11
N ALA A 164 -5.19 -1.07 14.08
CA ALA A 164 -4.51 -1.55 15.28
C ALA A 164 -3.44 -2.59 14.91
N PRO A 165 -2.25 -2.53 15.51
CA PRO A 165 -1.22 -3.55 15.34
C PRO A 165 -1.79 -4.95 15.55
N ALA A 166 -1.35 -5.89 14.73
CA ALA A 166 -1.79 -7.27 14.77
C ALA A 166 -1.52 -7.97 16.11
N THR A 167 -0.47 -7.49 16.77
CA THR A 167 0.03 -8.01 18.03
C THR A 167 -0.39 -7.06 19.15
N PRO A 168 -0.90 -7.55 20.29
CA PRO A 168 -1.13 -6.71 21.45
C PRO A 168 0.22 -6.19 21.97
N VAL A 169 0.59 -4.97 21.56
CA VAL A 169 1.76 -4.28 22.05
C VAL A 169 1.43 -3.68 23.42
N ARG A 170 2.37 -3.79 24.36
CA ARG A 170 2.26 -3.16 25.67
C ARG A 170 2.12 -1.64 25.47
N HIS A 171 1.11 -1.03 26.09
CA HIS A 171 0.88 0.42 25.94
C HIS A 171 2.15 1.20 26.36
N PRO A 172 2.59 2.25 25.64
CA PRO A 172 3.85 2.96 25.92
C PRO A 172 3.96 3.44 27.36
N MET A 173 2.84 3.89 27.90
CA MET A 173 2.75 4.32 29.29
C MET A 173 2.44 3.18 30.28
N THR A 174 2.71 1.91 30.01
CA THR A 174 2.49 0.85 31.01
C THR A 174 3.57 0.95 32.10
N SER A 175 3.20 0.85 33.38
CA SER A 175 4.15 0.81 34.51
C SER A 175 3.81 -0.33 35.46
N THR A 176 4.67 -0.61 36.44
CA THR A 176 4.43 -1.59 37.51
C THR A 176 3.12 -1.35 38.26
N THR A 177 2.75 -0.08 38.43
CA THR A 177 1.51 0.38 39.08
C THR A 177 0.31 0.54 38.13
N ARG A 178 0.51 0.33 36.82
CA ARG A 178 -0.49 0.62 35.78
C ARG A 178 -0.45 -0.44 34.70
N THR A 179 -1.00 -1.59 35.03
CA THR A 179 -1.03 -2.79 34.20
C THR A 179 -2.40 -3.01 33.53
N THR A 180 -3.47 -2.42 34.06
CA THR A 180 -4.83 -2.59 33.54
C THR A 180 -5.25 -1.49 32.56
N THR A 181 -6.12 -1.84 31.60
CA THR A 181 -6.68 -0.90 30.62
C THR A 181 -7.42 0.28 31.28
N ALA A 182 -8.11 0.04 32.39
CA ALA A 182 -8.81 1.09 33.14
C ALA A 182 -7.84 2.09 33.79
N ALA A 183 -6.76 1.60 34.41
CA ALA A 183 -5.73 2.44 35.01
C ALA A 183 -4.97 3.25 33.94
N LEU A 184 -4.67 2.63 32.79
CA LEU A 184 -4.11 3.31 31.62
C LEU A 184 -5.03 4.43 31.11
N ARG A 185 -6.32 4.15 30.92
CA ARG A 185 -7.30 5.13 30.47
C ARG A 185 -7.43 6.32 31.44
N GLY A 186 -7.46 6.05 32.74
CA GLY A 186 -7.50 7.09 33.77
C GLY A 186 -6.26 8.00 33.73
N TYR A 187 -5.08 7.42 33.58
CA TYR A 187 -3.84 8.19 33.46
C TYR A 187 -3.76 9.01 32.17
N ILE A 188 -4.13 8.44 31.02
CA ILE A 188 -4.11 9.16 29.74
C ILE A 188 -5.02 10.39 29.78
N ARG A 189 -6.19 10.28 30.43
CA ARG A 189 -7.08 11.43 30.64
C ARG A 189 -6.39 12.55 31.41
N ARG A 190 -5.60 12.22 32.45
CA ARG A 190 -4.82 13.20 33.21
C ARG A 190 -3.70 13.80 32.37
N VAL A 191 -2.91 12.98 31.67
CA VAL A 191 -1.86 13.45 30.74
C VAL A 191 -2.42 14.44 29.73
N ARG A 192 -3.55 14.11 29.08
CA ARG A 192 -4.18 15.02 28.11
C ARG A 192 -4.65 16.34 28.73
N ARG A 193 -5.06 16.35 30.00
CA ARG A 193 -5.40 17.59 30.71
C ARG A 193 -4.14 18.40 31.01
N THR A 194 -3.08 17.76 31.48
CA THR A 194 -1.80 18.43 31.79
C THR A 194 -1.12 18.98 30.53
N CYS A 195 -1.11 18.24 29.42
CA CYS A 195 -0.54 18.68 28.14
C CYS A 195 -1.32 19.83 27.47
N ARG A 196 -2.47 20.25 28.00
CA ARG A 196 -3.20 21.44 27.54
C ARG A 196 -2.77 22.73 28.23
N LEU A 197 -1.98 22.64 29.31
CA LEU A 197 -1.46 23.79 30.06
C LEU A 197 -0.34 24.54 29.31
N PRO A 198 0.68 23.87 28.73
CA PRO A 198 1.71 24.57 27.96
C PRO A 198 1.18 25.02 26.58
N PRO A 199 1.92 25.89 25.84
CA PRO A 199 1.53 26.28 24.50
C PRO A 199 1.33 25.07 23.58
N PRO A 200 0.44 25.15 22.56
CA PRO A 200 -0.02 23.99 21.79
C PRO A 200 1.11 23.11 21.24
N VAL A 201 2.19 23.73 20.73
CA VAL A 201 3.35 23.02 20.20
C VAL A 201 4.08 22.22 21.29
N HIS A 202 4.30 22.80 22.47
CA HIS A 202 4.95 22.11 23.58
C HIS A 202 4.07 20.98 24.13
N GLY A 203 2.76 21.23 24.26
CA GLY A 203 1.80 20.22 24.70
C GLY A 203 1.76 19.01 23.77
N ASP A 204 1.78 19.25 22.45
CA ASP A 204 1.84 18.21 21.43
C ASP A 204 3.15 17.42 21.47
N VAL A 205 4.31 18.10 21.61
CA VAL A 205 5.61 17.43 21.75
C VAL A 205 5.64 16.51 22.96
N TRP A 206 5.18 16.98 24.13
CA TRP A 206 5.10 16.16 25.34
C TRP A 206 4.16 14.96 25.18
N LEU A 207 3.02 15.15 24.52
CA LEU A 207 2.09 14.07 24.24
C LEU A 207 2.75 13.01 23.33
N ARG A 208 3.39 13.43 22.23
CA ARG A 208 4.06 12.52 21.32
C ARG A 208 5.23 11.79 21.99
N LEU A 209 6.01 12.46 22.83
CA LEU A 209 7.07 11.84 23.62
C LEU A 209 6.53 10.72 24.50
N LEU A 210 5.47 10.99 25.27
CA LEU A 210 4.90 10.01 26.21
C LEU A 210 4.22 8.81 25.53
N PHE A 211 3.79 8.98 24.27
CA PHE A 211 3.23 7.91 23.45
C PHE A 211 4.28 7.21 22.57
N HIS A 212 5.58 7.56 22.71
CA HIS A 212 6.66 7.08 21.84
C HIS A 212 6.41 7.37 20.35
N MET A 213 5.69 8.44 20.04
CA MET A 213 5.34 8.84 18.67
C MET A 213 6.29 9.90 18.11
N LEU A 214 7.35 10.25 18.82
CA LEU A 214 8.38 11.10 18.23
C LEU A 214 9.11 10.32 17.13
N PRO A 215 9.32 10.92 15.95
CA PRO A 215 10.24 10.38 14.96
C PRO A 215 11.61 10.15 15.62
N VAL A 216 12.25 9.02 15.32
CA VAL A 216 13.61 8.67 15.77
C VAL A 216 14.62 9.77 15.41
N ASN A 217 14.35 10.51 14.33
CA ASN A 217 15.10 11.71 13.93
C ASN A 217 15.15 12.76 15.05
N CYS A 218 14.09 12.99 15.81
CA CYS A 218 14.12 13.98 16.91
C CYS A 218 15.12 13.64 18.02
N ARG A 219 15.55 12.37 18.14
CA ARG A 219 16.51 11.90 19.15
C ARG A 219 17.94 11.74 18.61
N PHE A 220 18.07 11.45 17.32
CA PHE A 220 19.35 11.20 16.65
C PHE A 220 19.58 12.13 15.45
N ALA A 221 19.02 13.34 15.46
CA ALA A 221 19.15 14.28 14.33
C ALA A 221 20.61 14.48 13.90
N TYR A 222 21.54 14.47 14.87
CA TYR A 222 22.97 14.58 14.63
C TYR A 222 23.58 13.37 13.89
N LEU A 223 22.96 12.20 13.92
CA LEU A 223 23.40 11.00 13.19
C LEU A 223 22.81 10.87 11.79
N GLN A 224 21.93 11.80 11.36
CA GLN A 224 21.21 11.67 10.09
C GLN A 224 22.15 11.69 8.86
N VAL A 225 23.26 12.40 8.95
CA VAL A 225 24.26 12.49 7.88
C VAL A 225 25.16 11.25 7.86
N GLU A 226 25.55 10.75 9.02
CA GLU A 226 26.55 9.67 9.15
C GLU A 226 25.93 8.27 9.07
N ARG A 227 24.73 8.08 9.64
CA ARG A 227 24.03 6.78 9.71
C ARG A 227 22.52 6.92 9.46
N PRO A 228 22.13 7.17 8.20
CA PRO A 228 20.72 7.32 7.84
C PRO A 228 19.89 6.03 8.07
N ASP A 229 20.54 4.87 8.06
CA ASP A 229 19.96 3.55 8.34
C ASP A 229 19.49 3.39 9.80
N ALA A 230 20.13 4.09 10.75
CA ALA A 230 19.73 4.08 12.16
C ALA A 230 18.48 4.92 12.46
N ILE A 231 18.03 5.73 11.49
CA ILE A 231 16.90 6.66 11.61
C ILE A 231 15.75 6.26 10.68
N CYS A 232 16.04 5.59 9.56
CA CYS A 232 15.04 5.15 8.62
C CYS A 232 14.36 3.85 9.06
N CYS A 233 13.11 3.69 8.67
CA CYS A 233 12.31 2.50 8.90
C CYS A 233 13.06 1.22 8.51
N THR A 234 13.13 0.30 9.47
CA THR A 234 13.76 -1.03 9.34
C THR A 234 13.21 -1.88 8.17
N TYR A 235 12.04 -1.54 7.64
CA TYR A 235 11.45 -2.19 6.46
C TYR A 235 11.85 -1.56 5.11
N GLY A 236 12.80 -0.61 5.09
CA GLY A 236 13.39 -0.09 3.85
C GLY A 236 12.50 0.85 3.05
N CYS A 237 11.51 1.49 3.68
CA CYS A 237 10.67 2.51 3.04
C CYS A 237 11.28 3.92 3.06
N VAL A 238 12.49 4.09 3.64
CA VAL A 238 13.27 5.34 3.70
C VAL A 238 12.55 6.47 4.46
N GLN A 239 11.39 6.18 5.05
CA GLN A 239 10.73 7.09 5.98
C GLN A 239 11.42 7.04 7.33
N VAL A 240 11.48 8.17 8.03
CA VAL A 240 11.99 8.22 9.41
C VAL A 240 11.18 7.28 10.28
N GLU A 241 11.84 6.33 10.93
CA GLU A 241 11.22 5.41 11.87
C GLU A 241 10.66 6.21 13.05
N THR A 242 9.45 5.88 13.49
CA THR A 242 8.90 6.38 14.75
C THR A 242 9.19 5.37 15.84
N GLN A 243 9.47 5.83 17.05
CA GLN A 243 9.82 4.94 18.16
C GLN A 243 8.73 3.87 18.37
N ARG A 244 9.14 2.60 18.60
CA ARG A 244 8.24 1.50 18.95
C ARG A 244 7.98 1.42 20.45
#